data_AF-A0A973IZM5-F1
#
_entry.id   AF-A0A973IZM5-F1
#
_cell.length_a   1.000
_cell.length_b   1.000
_cell.length_c   1.000
_cell.angle_alpha   90.00
_cell.angle_beta   90.00
_cell.angle_gamma   90.00
#
_symmetry.space_group_name_H-M   'P 1'
#
loop_
_entity.id
_entity.type
_entity.pdbx_description
1 polymer ?
#
loop_
_entity_poly.entity_id
_entity_poly.type
_entity_poly.pdbx_seq_one_letter_code
_entity_poly.pdbx_strand_id
1 'polypeptide(L)' 'RYVRVDFFDVDGKLYNGEVTFYDGGGYEVISPFEWDEKLGDLLTLKN' A
#
# COMPACT_ATOMS: atom_id res chain seq x y z
N ARG A 1 -1.98 -11.35 -11.04
CA ARG A 1 -1.92 -10.99 -9.60
C ARG A 1 -0.48 -11.18 -9.14
N TYR A 2 0.07 -10.21 -8.40
CA TYR A 2 1.46 -10.22 -7.93
C TYR A 2 1.51 -9.77 -6.46
N VAL A 3 2.67 -9.92 -5.81
CA VAL A 3 2.93 -9.48 -4.43
C VAL A 3 4.33 -8.88 -4.36
N ARG A 4 4.50 -7.77 -3.64
CA ARG A 4 5.82 -7.19 -3.35
C ARG A 4 6.37 -7.84 -2.08
N VAL A 5 7.64 -8.21 -2.09
CA VAL A 5 8.34 -8.72 -0.92
C VAL A 5 9.62 -7.93 -0.75
N ASP A 6 9.81 -7.35 0.44
CA ASP A 6 11.01 -6.60 0.77
C ASP A 6 12.01 -7.50 1.48
N PHE A 7 13.24 -7.50 0.98
CA PHE A 7 14.34 -8.29 1.52
C PHE A 7 15.36 -7.38 2.20
N PHE A 8 15.91 -7.88 3.31
CA PHE A 8 17.00 -7.24 4.04
C PHE A 8 18.17 -8.21 4.14
N ASP A 9 19.36 -7.78 3.72
CA ASP A 9 20.60 -8.49 4.02
C ASP A 9 21.18 -7.93 5.31
N VAL A 10 21.39 -8.81 6.29
CA VAL A 10 22.08 -8.48 7.54
C VAL A 10 23.22 -9.48 7.71
N ASP A 11 24.44 -8.98 7.58
CA ASP A 11 25.69 -9.75 7.69
C ASP A 11 25.72 -11.00 6.79
N GLY A 12 25.27 -10.86 5.54
CA GLY A 12 25.26 -11.94 4.53
C GLY A 12 24.11 -12.92 4.70
N LYS A 13 23.15 -12.63 5.60
CA LYS A 13 21.94 -13.41 5.77
C LYS A 13 20.74 -12.62 5.27
N LEU A 14 19.99 -13.24 4.38
CA LEU A 14 18.77 -12.68 3.80
C LEU A 14 17.57 -12.88 4.74
N TYR A 15 16.79 -11.82 4.94
CA TYR A 15 15.57 -11.79 5.73
C TYR A 15 14.43 -11.22 4.90
N ASN A 16 13.21 -11.73 5.13
CA ASN A 16 11.98 -11.13 4.60
C ASN A 16 11.47 -10.13 5.65
N GLY A 17 11.30 -8.86 5.29
CA GLY A 17 10.81 -7.85 6.22
C GLY A 17 9.35 -7.49 6.03
N GLU A 18 8.89 -7.29 4.78
CA GLU A 18 7.50 -6.92 4.48
C GLU A 18 6.96 -7.71 3.29
N VAL A 19 5.68 -8.07 3.35
CA VAL A 19 4.92 -8.57 2.20
C VAL A 19 3.76 -7.63 1.96
N THR A 20 3.73 -7.00 0.79
CA THR A 20 2.72 -6.01 0.40
C THR A 20 1.89 -6.52 -0.76
N PHE A 21 0.58 -6.68 -0.54
CA PHE A 21 -0.37 -7.20 -1.54
C PHE A 21 -0.93 -6.12 -2.48
N TYR A 22 -0.91 -4.87 -2.04
CA TYR A 22 -1.42 -3.71 -2.77
C TYR A 22 -0.43 -2.56 -2.56
N ASP A 23 0.10 -2.03 -3.65
CA ASP A 23 1.09 -0.95 -3.67
C ASP A 23 0.44 0.44 -3.58
N GLY A 24 1.22 1.50 -3.80
CA GLY A 24 0.71 2.88 -3.82
C GLY A 24 0.60 3.59 -2.47
N GLY A 25 0.76 2.88 -1.35
CA GLY A 25 0.80 3.48 -0.01
C GLY A 25 -0.46 4.27 0.39
N GLY A 26 -1.59 3.99 -0.26
CA GLY A 26 -2.85 4.73 -0.07
C GLY A 26 -2.95 6.06 -0.81
N TYR A 27 -2.03 6.37 -1.73
CA TYR A 27 -2.03 7.60 -2.53
C TYR A 27 -2.36 7.37 -4.01
N GLU A 28 -2.60 6.12 -4.41
CA GLU A 28 -3.02 5.82 -5.78
C GLU A 28 -4.49 6.16 -6.00
N VAL A 29 -4.80 6.57 -7.24
CA VAL A 29 -6.19 6.79 -7.66
C VAL A 29 -6.92 5.46 -7.66
N ILE A 30 -8.03 5.41 -6.93
CA ILE A 30 -8.84 4.20 -6.84
C ILE A 30 -9.77 4.13 -8.06
N SER A 31 -9.68 3.04 -8.81
CA SER A 31 -10.55 2.79 -9.98
C SER A 31 -11.52 1.64 -9.69
N PRO A 32 -12.81 1.77 -10.08
CA PRO A 32 -13.41 2.94 -10.74
C PRO A 32 -13.62 4.13 -9.77
N PHE A 33 -13.71 5.35 -10.34
CA PHE A 33 -13.76 6.63 -9.62
C PHE A 33 -14.80 6.69 -8.49
N GLU A 34 -15.93 5.99 -8.62
CA GLU A 34 -16.95 5.93 -7.57
C GLU A 34 -16.42 5.41 -6.21
N TRP A 35 -15.37 4.58 -6.20
CA TRP A 35 -14.77 4.09 -4.97
C TRP A 35 -13.80 5.09 -4.36
N ASP A 36 -13.13 5.88 -5.19
CA ASP A 36 -12.28 6.99 -4.76
C ASP A 36 -13.12 8.02 -3.99
N GLU A 37 -14.27 8.40 -4.56
CA GLU A 37 -15.24 9.31 -3.95
C GLU A 37 -15.81 8.75 -2.63
N LYS A 38 -16.35 7.52 -2.65
CA LYS A 38 -16.93 6.88 -1.45
C LYS A 38 -15.94 6.79 -0.29
N LEU A 39 -14.67 6.50 -0.57
CA LEU A 39 -13.64 6.40 0.47
C LEU A 39 -13.23 7.78 0.98
N GLY A 40 -13.15 8.77 0.10
CA GLY A 40 -12.93 10.17 0.46
C GLY A 40 -14.01 10.69 1.42
N ASP A 41 -15.28 10.38 1.17
CA ASP A 41 -16.41 10.81 2.01
C ASP A 41 -16.36 10.25 3.45
N LEU A 42 -15.62 9.17 3.68
CA LEU A 42 -15.42 8.59 5.02
C LEU A 42 -14.33 9.33 5.82
N LEU A 43 -13.48 10.12 5.16
CA LEU A 43 -12.37 10.81 5.81
C LEU A 43 -12.85 12.13 6.42
N THR A 44 -12.77 12.22 7.76
CA THR A 44 -12.95 13.50 8.46
C THR A 44 -11.58 14.14 8.67
N LEU A 45 -11.24 15.11 7.83
CA LEU A 45 -10.00 15.88 7.94
C LEU A 45 -10.24 17.12 8.82
N LYS A 46 -9.40 17.31 9.85
CA LYS A 46 -9.39 18.52 10.67
C LYS A 46 -8.35 19.49 10.13
N ASN A 47 -8.70 20.77 10.09
CA ASN A 47 -7.77 21.86 9.78
C ASN A 47 -6.89 22.20 10.98
#